data_AF-A0AA37H0D0-F1
#
_entry.id   AF-A0AA37H0D0-F1
#
_cell.length_a   1.000
_cell.length_b   1.000
_cell.length_c   1.000
_cell.angle_alpha   90.00
_cell.angle_beta   90.00
_cell.angle_gamma   90.00
#
_symmetry.space_group_name_H-M   'P 1'
#
loop_
_entity.id
_entity.type
_entity.pdbx_description
1 polymer ?
#
loop_
_entity_poly.entity_id
_entity_poly.type
_entity_poly.pdbx_seq_one_letter_code
_entity_poly.pdbx_strand_id
1 'polypeptide(L)'
;MKLVTFAAAVAISLFGTLTAGERECPLESDCIQKLCKDFNYDTNWNGNRAFTMEAYCKDAAGTLVFTKLDLKKCIANNDGLLQWSPGLVHPSPLSCFDHL
;
A
#
# COMPACT_ATOMS: atom_id res chain seq x y z
N MET A 1 -33.87 39.25 -46.10
CA MET A 1 -34.15 39.44 -44.66
C MET A 1 -33.01 38.82 -43.88
N LYS A 2 -32.34 39.61 -43.03
CA LYS A 2 -31.22 39.19 -42.18
C LYS A 2 -31.74 38.22 -41.12
N LEU A 3 -31.12 37.05 -40.98
CA LEU A 3 -31.29 36.21 -39.81
C LEU A 3 -29.98 36.21 -39.02
N VAL A 4 -30.15 36.67 -37.79
CA VAL A 4 -29.16 37.14 -36.84
C VAL A 4 -28.36 35.97 -36.29
N THR A 5 -27.05 36.14 -36.27
CA THR A 5 -26.06 35.30 -35.60
C THR A 5 -26.41 35.18 -34.12
N PHE A 6 -26.57 33.96 -33.60
CA PHE A 6 -26.67 33.72 -32.16
C PHE A 6 -25.61 32.72 -31.71
N ALA A 7 -24.67 33.29 -30.94
CA ALA A 7 -23.90 32.71 -29.85
C ALA A 7 -23.12 31.41 -30.10
N ALA A 8 -21.80 31.60 -30.28
CA ALA A 8 -20.82 30.60 -29.89
C ALA A 8 -20.69 30.51 -28.35
N ALA A 9 -20.10 29.39 -27.91
CA ALA A 9 -19.44 29.15 -26.62
C ALA A 9 -20.38 28.62 -25.50
N VAL A 10 -20.11 27.55 -24.76
CA VAL A 10 -18.92 26.72 -24.53
C VAL A 10 -19.43 25.34 -24.06
N ALA A 11 -18.91 24.24 -24.64
CA ALA A 11 -19.04 22.91 -24.04
C ALA A 11 -17.87 22.70 -23.07
N ILE A 12 -18.11 22.65 -21.75
CA ILE A 12 -17.16 22.08 -20.79
C ILE A 12 -17.94 21.17 -19.83
N SER A 13 -17.92 19.89 -20.20
CA SER A 13 -17.92 18.68 -19.36
C SER A 13 -18.18 18.84 -17.85
N LEU A 14 -19.32 18.29 -17.39
CA LEU A 14 -19.50 17.85 -16.00
C LEU A 14 -18.68 16.56 -15.76
N PHE A 15 -17.35 16.68 -15.62
CA PHE A 15 -16.58 15.65 -14.94
C PHE A 15 -16.37 16.10 -13.50
N GLY A 16 -17.38 15.86 -12.69
CA GLY A 16 -17.28 15.89 -11.24
C GLY A 16 -17.22 14.47 -10.68
N THR A 17 -16.47 13.56 -11.28
CA THR A 17 -16.06 12.37 -10.52
C THR A 17 -15.10 12.88 -9.47
N LEU A 18 -15.55 12.94 -8.22
CA LEU A 18 -14.65 12.85 -7.09
C LEU A 18 -13.97 11.48 -7.24
N THR A 19 -12.89 11.42 -8.00
CA THR A 19 -11.86 10.47 -7.61
C THR A 19 -11.48 10.98 -6.23
N ALA A 20 -11.92 10.29 -5.19
CA ALA A 20 -11.03 10.17 -4.05
C ALA A 20 -9.73 9.74 -4.71
N GLY A 21 -8.81 10.68 -4.95
CA GLY A 21 -7.49 10.35 -5.46
C GLY A 21 -7.06 9.26 -4.51
N GLU A 22 -7.04 8.03 -5.01
CA GLU A 22 -6.65 6.86 -4.24
C GLU A 22 -5.32 7.30 -3.67
N ARG A 23 -5.31 7.66 -2.38
CA ARG A 23 -4.05 8.03 -1.80
C ARG A 23 -3.25 6.77 -1.96
N GLU A 24 -2.22 6.84 -2.79
CA GLU A 24 -1.41 5.67 -3.11
C GLU A 24 -0.97 4.99 -1.82
N CYS A 25 -0.92 5.76 -0.71
CA CYS A 25 -0.84 5.23 0.64
C CYS A 25 -1.82 5.90 1.64
N PRO A 26 -2.38 5.13 2.59
CA PRO A 26 -3.11 5.66 3.75
C PRO A 26 -2.28 6.64 4.58
N LEU A 27 -2.94 7.59 5.26
CA LEU A 27 -2.29 8.52 6.21
C LEU A 27 -1.53 7.80 7.34
N GLU A 28 -2.09 6.69 7.81
CA GLU A 28 -1.54 5.87 8.90
C GLU A 28 -0.44 4.90 8.42
N SER A 29 -0.03 4.97 7.15
CA SER A 29 0.94 4.04 6.56
C SER A 29 2.22 4.77 6.16
N ASP A 30 3.37 4.20 6.53
CA ASP A 30 4.70 4.63 6.06
C ASP A 30 4.89 4.45 4.54
N CYS A 31 3.87 3.95 3.85
CA CYS A 31 3.79 3.99 2.40
C CYS A 31 4.92 3.20 1.72
N ILE A 32 5.11 1.96 2.18
CA ILE A 32 6.14 1.04 1.67
C ILE A 32 6.10 0.87 0.14
N GLN A 33 4.95 1.10 -0.49
CA GLN A 33 4.78 1.09 -1.95
C GLN A 33 5.61 2.16 -2.69
N LYS A 34 6.08 3.22 -2.01
CA LYS A 34 7.04 4.18 -2.59
C LYS A 34 8.47 3.64 -2.67
N LEU A 35 8.81 2.70 -1.79
CA LEU A 35 10.16 2.16 -1.64
C LEU A 35 10.29 0.78 -2.27
N CYS A 36 9.19 0.02 -2.32
CA CYS A 36 9.18 -1.37 -2.74
C CYS A 36 8.25 -1.59 -3.94
N LYS A 37 8.61 -2.57 -4.76
CA LYS A 37 7.82 -3.02 -5.91
C LYS A 37 7.81 -4.55 -6.01
N ASP A 38 6.99 -5.07 -6.92
CA ASP A 38 6.87 -6.50 -7.22
C ASP A 38 6.49 -7.33 -5.99
N PHE A 39 5.51 -6.83 -5.23
CA PHE A 39 4.99 -7.49 -4.04
C PHE A 39 4.41 -8.86 -4.38
N ASN A 40 4.91 -9.88 -3.69
CA ASN A 40 4.42 -11.24 -3.76
C ASN A 40 4.07 -11.74 -2.36
N TYR A 41 3.00 -12.51 -2.26
CA TYR A 41 2.56 -13.10 -1.00
C TYR A 41 2.54 -14.62 -1.17
N ASP A 42 3.37 -15.33 -0.41
CA ASP A 42 3.26 -16.78 -0.35
C ASP A 42 2.10 -17.15 0.57
N THR A 43 0.95 -17.41 -0.06
CA THR A 43 -0.30 -17.79 0.61
C THR A 43 -0.43 -19.30 0.81
N ASN A 44 0.61 -20.11 0.48
CA ASN A 44 0.60 -21.57 0.69
C ASN A 44 0.75 -21.92 2.17
N TRP A 45 -0.25 -21.54 2.96
CA TRP A 45 -0.35 -21.80 4.38
C TRP A 45 -0.92 -23.21 4.63
N ASN A 46 -0.10 -24.09 5.19
CA ASN A 46 -0.52 -25.41 5.66
C ASN A 46 -0.28 -25.60 7.18
N GLY A 47 -0.22 -24.49 7.93
CA GLY A 47 0.06 -24.49 9.37
C GLY A 47 1.56 -24.49 9.76
N ASN A 48 2.44 -24.99 8.87
CA ASN A 48 3.89 -25.09 9.12
C ASN A 48 4.75 -24.15 8.24
N ARG A 49 4.17 -23.47 7.25
CA ARG A 49 4.90 -22.55 6.36
C ARG A 49 4.73 -21.10 6.79
N ALA A 50 5.78 -20.29 6.62
CA ALA A 50 5.75 -18.87 6.92
C ALA A 50 4.79 -18.14 5.97
N PHE A 51 3.95 -17.26 6.52
CA PHE A 51 3.14 -16.34 5.70
C PHE A 51 4.06 -15.18 5.31
N THR A 52 4.69 -15.29 4.15
CA THR A 52 5.80 -14.40 3.76
C THR A 52 5.33 -13.38 2.72
N MET A 53 5.68 -12.12 2.95
CA MET A 53 5.62 -11.07 1.95
C MET A 53 7.03 -10.87 1.36
N GLU A 54 7.14 -10.86 0.04
CA GLU A 54 8.37 -10.65 -0.69
C GLU A 54 8.23 -9.42 -1.59
N ALA A 55 9.29 -8.62 -1.70
CA ALA A 55 9.32 -7.46 -2.59
C ALA A 55 10.77 -7.06 -2.91
N TYR A 56 10.96 -6.22 -3.94
CA TYR A 56 12.21 -5.51 -4.16
C TYR A 56 12.11 -4.10 -3.60
N CYS A 57 12.90 -3.78 -2.58
CA CYS A 57 12.85 -2.52 -1.85
C CYS A 57 14.14 -1.71 -2.06
N LYS A 58 14.03 -0.39 -2.13
CA LYS A 58 15.18 0.52 -2.17
C LYS A 58 15.86 0.57 -0.80
N ASP A 59 17.16 0.28 -0.75
CA ASP A 59 17.99 0.56 0.41
C ASP A 59 18.32 2.06 0.55
N ALA A 60 19.10 2.43 1.57
CA ALA A 60 19.53 3.82 1.80
C ALA A 60 20.37 4.41 0.65
N ALA A 61 21.01 3.56 -0.16
CA ALA A 61 21.75 3.95 -1.36
C ALA A 61 20.84 4.06 -2.61
N GLY A 62 19.56 3.71 -2.49
CA GLY A 62 18.59 3.68 -3.58
C GLY A 62 18.64 2.41 -4.43
N THR A 63 19.41 1.40 -4.03
CA THR A 63 19.53 0.11 -4.74
C THR A 63 18.34 -0.79 -4.41
N LEU A 64 17.79 -1.46 -5.42
CA LEU A 64 16.71 -2.43 -5.21
C LEU A 64 17.27 -3.76 -4.68
N VAL A 65 16.84 -4.12 -3.47
CA VAL A 65 17.25 -5.34 -2.77
C VAL A 65 16.04 -6.24 -2.58
N PHE A 66 16.20 -7.53 -2.91
CA PHE A 66 15.16 -8.52 -2.67
C PHE A 66 15.00 -8.77 -1.17
N THR A 67 13.78 -8.57 -0.68
CA THR A 67 13.46 -8.46 0.75
C THR A 67 12.32 -9.43 1.07
N LYS A 68 12.41 -10.13 2.22
CA LYS A 68 11.37 -11.07 2.69
C LYS A 68 10.96 -10.79 4.13
N LEU A 69 9.66 -10.61 4.36
CA LEU A 69 9.09 -10.41 5.68
C LEU A 69 8.16 -11.58 6.05
N ASP A 70 8.44 -12.25 7.16
CA ASP A 70 7.54 -13.25 7.75
C ASP A 70 6.46 -12.56 8.58
N LEU A 71 5.27 -12.39 7.98
CA LEU A 71 4.16 -11.67 8.58
C LEU A 71 3.60 -12.37 9.82
N LYS A 72 3.86 -13.67 10.02
CA LYS A 72 3.43 -14.40 11.24
C LYS A 72 4.06 -13.82 12.50
N LYS A 73 5.26 -13.25 12.40
CA LYS A 73 5.94 -12.58 13.52
C LYS A 73 5.36 -11.20 13.83
N CYS A 74 4.60 -10.67 12.89
CA CYS A 74 4.23 -9.27 12.84
C CYS A 74 2.74 -9.04 13.06
N ILE A 75 1.91 -9.95 12.58
CA ILE A 75 0.45 -9.80 12.59
C ILE A 75 -0.12 -10.98 13.36
N ALA A 76 -0.90 -10.66 14.39
CA ALA A 76 -1.68 -11.61 15.15
C ALA A 76 -3.16 -11.42 14.84
N ASN A 77 -3.91 -12.51 14.85
CA ASN A 77 -5.36 -12.47 14.95
C ASN A 77 -5.73 -12.60 16.44
N ASN A 78 -6.36 -11.56 16.98
CA ASN A 78 -6.84 -11.53 18.35
C ASN A 78 -8.35 -11.29 18.34
N ASP A 79 -9.13 -12.29 18.77
CA ASP A 79 -10.59 -12.25 18.77
C ASP A 79 -11.22 -11.84 17.42
N GLY A 80 -10.62 -12.27 16.31
CA GLY A 80 -11.10 -11.96 14.96
C GLY A 80 -10.57 -10.65 14.38
N LEU A 81 -9.80 -9.88 15.15
CA LEU A 81 -9.17 -8.64 14.71
C LEU A 81 -7.69 -8.86 14.36
N LEU A 82 -7.29 -8.44 13.16
CA LEU A 82 -5.88 -8.40 12.78
C LEU A 82 -5.22 -7.20 13.46
N GLN A 83 -4.15 -7.47 14.20
CA GLN A 83 -3.39 -6.46 14.94
C GLN A 83 -1.89 -6.76 14.87
N TRP A 84 -1.06 -5.75 15.11
CA TRP A 84 0.37 -5.96 15.26
C TRP A 84 0.65 -6.85 16.48
N SER A 85 1.61 -7.77 16.35
CA SER A 85 1.92 -8.76 17.38
C SER A 85 2.49 -8.07 18.63
N PRO A 86 1.90 -8.28 19.82
CA PRO A 86 2.31 -7.60 21.05
C PRO A 86 3.67 -8.07 21.61
N GLY A 87 4.23 -9.17 21.08
CA GLY A 87 5.55 -9.70 21.48
C GLY A 87 6.75 -8.95 20.89
N LEU A 88 6.50 -7.91 20.09
CA LEU A 88 7.55 -7.03 19.57
C LEU A 88 7.93 -6.00 20.64
N VAL A 89 9.24 -5.77 20.83
CA VAL A 89 9.80 -4.84 21.83
C VAL A 89 9.20 -3.44 21.71
N HIS A 90 8.67 -3.10 20.54
CA HIS A 90 7.67 -2.06 20.32
C HIS A 90 6.61 -2.62 19.38
N PRO A 91 5.31 -2.72 19.74
CA PRO A 91 4.24 -3.17 18.86
C PRO A 91 3.96 -2.09 17.80
N SER A 92 4.92 -1.91 16.89
CA SER A 92 4.94 -0.93 15.83
C SER A 92 5.40 -1.61 14.54
N PRO A 93 4.95 -1.12 13.37
CA PRO A 93 5.40 -1.63 12.08
C PRO A 93 6.93 -1.69 11.97
N LEU A 94 7.65 -0.72 12.55
CA LEU A 94 9.10 -0.59 12.47
C LEU A 94 9.85 -1.83 12.98
N SER A 95 9.44 -2.36 14.13
CA SER A 95 10.07 -3.55 14.72
C SER A 95 9.99 -4.82 13.86
N CYS A 96 9.04 -4.85 12.93
CA CYS A 96 8.92 -5.93 11.95
C CYS A 96 9.90 -5.79 10.79
N PHE A 97 10.28 -4.56 10.45
CA PHE A 97 11.23 -4.28 9.38
C PHE A 97 12.67 -4.12 9.90
N ASP A 98 12.89 -3.92 11.21
CA ASP A 98 14.22 -3.74 11.82
C ASP A 98 15.16 -4.97 11.72
N HIS A 99 14.67 -6.11 11.23
CA HIS A 99 15.47 -7.31 10.97
C HIS A 99 15.84 -7.51 9.49
N LEU A 100 15.61 -6.50 8.65
CA LEU A 100 15.97 -6.44 7.23
C LEU A 100 17.17 -5.51 7.01
#